data_AF-A0A822GJX2-F1
#
_entry.id   AF-A0A822GJX2-F1
#
_cell.length_a   1.000
_cell.length_b   1.000
_cell.length_c   1.000
_cell.angle_alpha   90.00
_cell.angle_beta   90.00
_cell.angle_gamma   90.00
#
_symmetry.space_group_name_H-M   'P 1'
#
loop_
_entity.id
_entity.type
_entity.pdbx_description
1 polymer ?
#
loop_
_entity_poly.entity_id
_entity_poly.type
_entity_poly.pdbx_seq_one_letter_code
_entity_poly.pdbx_strand_id
1 'polypeptide(L)'
;QFDKMIKHNQRSSMKTYVKQLNSQIEEIVIEMRKFLKPNEYNKFETVLTIDVHTRDMVDILIRDGINERHDFSWQCQLRFYWLSKEDNLFLQQCNGKFEYGYEYMGLNGRLVITPLTDRIYLTVTQALSMFLGCAPAGPAGTGKTESIKDLA
;
A
#
# COMPACT_ATOMS: atom_id res chain seq x y z
N GLN A 1 -1.08 4.64 -11.64
CA GLN A 1 -1.91 3.75 -10.79
C GLN A 1 -3.34 4.31 -10.69
N PHE A 2 -3.53 5.54 -10.23
CA PHE A 2 -4.83 6.23 -10.25
C PHE A 2 -5.47 6.35 -11.66
N ASP A 3 -4.66 6.59 -12.68
CA ASP A 3 -5.09 6.73 -14.08
C ASP A 3 -5.70 5.44 -14.63
N LYS A 4 -5.22 4.30 -14.12
CA LYS A 4 -5.78 2.99 -14.46
C LYS A 4 -7.15 2.80 -13.80
N MET A 5 -7.38 3.38 -12.62
CA MET A 5 -8.63 3.31 -11.87
C MET A 5 -9.70 4.27 -12.42
N ILE A 6 -9.31 5.45 -12.91
CA ILE A 6 -10.21 6.47 -13.46
C ILE A 6 -10.10 6.54 -15.00
N LYS A 7 -10.17 5.39 -15.68
CA LYS A 7 -10.47 5.43 -17.12
C LYS A 7 -11.82 6.13 -17.31
N HIS A 8 -11.81 7.26 -18.02
CA HIS A 8 -12.97 8.06 -18.44
C HIS A 8 -13.81 8.77 -17.36
N ASN A 9 -13.25 9.15 -16.21
CA ASN A 9 -13.95 9.98 -15.22
C ASN A 9 -15.31 9.42 -14.73
N GLN A 10 -15.48 8.10 -14.83
CA GLN A 10 -16.72 7.42 -14.45
C GLN A 10 -16.52 6.72 -13.12
N ARG A 11 -17.35 7.05 -12.11
CA ARG A 11 -17.45 6.32 -10.84
C ARG A 11 -17.65 4.81 -11.02
N SER A 12 -18.19 4.40 -12.17
CA SER A 12 -18.34 3.00 -12.59
C SER A 12 -17.00 2.27 -12.74
N SER A 13 -15.94 2.98 -13.16
CA SER A 13 -14.61 2.40 -13.38
C SER A 13 -13.96 1.95 -12.06
N MET A 14 -14.07 2.75 -10.99
CA MET A 14 -13.58 2.37 -9.66
C MET A 14 -14.36 1.18 -9.08
N LYS A 15 -15.68 1.14 -9.24
CA LYS A 15 -16.50 -0.01 -8.83
C LYS A 15 -16.13 -1.29 -9.58
N THR A 16 -15.83 -1.18 -10.88
CA THR A 16 -15.34 -2.30 -11.68
C THR A 16 -13.97 -2.77 -11.19
N TYR A 17 -13.09 -1.84 -10.83
CA TYR A 17 -11.77 -2.17 -10.28
C TYR A 17 -11.85 -2.90 -8.93
N VAL A 18 -12.73 -2.47 -8.02
CA VAL A 18 -12.98 -3.21 -6.76
C VAL A 18 -13.48 -4.63 -7.02
N LYS A 19 -14.37 -4.83 -8.00
CA LYS A 19 -14.82 -6.17 -8.39
C LYS A 19 -13.66 -7.04 -8.89
N GLN A 20 -12.74 -6.47 -9.67
CA GLN A 20 -11.54 -7.18 -10.13
C GLN A 20 -10.65 -7.57 -8.95
N LEU A 21 -10.39 -6.65 -8.01
CA LEU A 21 -9.61 -6.93 -6.81
C LEU A 21 -10.26 -8.05 -5.97
N ASN A 22 -11.58 -8.02 -5.79
CA ASN A 22 -12.28 -9.07 -5.06
C ASN A 22 -12.15 -10.44 -5.73
N SER A 23 -12.26 -10.51 -7.06
CA SER A 23 -12.04 -11.76 -7.81
C SER A 23 -10.62 -12.28 -7.61
N GLN A 24 -9.61 -11.40 -7.67
CA GLN A 24 -8.21 -11.78 -7.46
C GLN A 24 -7.96 -12.29 -6.04
N ILE A 25 -8.53 -11.63 -5.03
CA ILE A 25 -8.46 -12.06 -3.64
C ILE A 25 -9.10 -13.45 -3.48
N GLU A 26 -10.27 -13.68 -4.07
CA GLU A 26 -10.95 -14.98 -4.03
C GLU A 26 -10.11 -16.09 -4.69
N GLU A 27 -9.51 -15.81 -5.86
CA GLU A 27 -8.60 -16.74 -6.54
C GLU A 27 -7.41 -17.11 -5.66
N ILE A 28 -6.75 -16.12 -5.05
CA ILE A 28 -5.62 -16.35 -4.13
C ILE A 28 -6.06 -17.21 -2.93
N VAL A 29 -7.22 -16.92 -2.35
CA VAL A 29 -7.76 -17.68 -1.21
C VAL A 29 -8.07 -19.13 -1.60
N ILE A 30 -8.58 -19.38 -2.80
CA ILE A 30 -8.82 -20.74 -3.30
C ILE A 30 -7.50 -21.49 -3.49
N GLU A 31 -6.47 -20.85 -4.04
CA GLU A 31 -5.15 -21.46 -4.19
C GLU A 31 -4.49 -21.75 -2.84
N MET A 32 -4.59 -20.84 -1.86
CA MET A 32 -4.05 -21.02 -0.51
C MET A 32 -4.68 -22.18 0.26
N ARG A 33 -5.91 -22.60 -0.09
CA ARG A 33 -6.58 -23.77 0.51
C ARG A 33 -6.04 -25.11 0.01
N LYS A 34 -5.27 -25.12 -1.07
CA LYS A 34 -4.61 -26.33 -1.58
C LYS A 34 -3.35 -26.63 -0.77
N PHE A 35 -2.77 -27.81 -0.97
CA PHE A 35 -1.49 -28.16 -0.37
C PHE A 35 -0.35 -27.39 -1.05
N LEU A 36 0.19 -26.38 -0.37
CA LEU A 36 1.28 -25.53 -0.84
C LEU A 36 2.54 -25.76 -0.01
N LYS A 37 3.71 -25.50 -0.59
CA LYS A 37 4.97 -25.47 0.18
C LYS A 37 4.96 -24.24 1.12
N PRO A 38 5.70 -24.28 2.24
CA PRO A 38 5.75 -23.16 3.18
C PRO A 38 6.13 -21.82 2.52
N ASN A 39 7.11 -21.82 1.62
CA ASN A 39 7.53 -20.60 0.91
C ASN A 39 6.50 -20.08 -0.08
N GLU A 40 5.68 -20.96 -0.66
CA GLU A 40 4.60 -20.56 -1.57
C GLU A 40 3.46 -19.94 -0.77
N TYR A 41 3.12 -20.56 0.36
CA TYR A 41 2.12 -20.03 1.29
C TYR A 41 2.47 -18.60 1.77
N ASN A 42 3.70 -18.37 2.24
CA ASN A 42 4.14 -17.05 2.72
C ASN A 42 4.11 -15.98 1.62
N LYS A 43 4.36 -16.35 0.36
CA LYS A 43 4.24 -15.43 -0.78
C LYS A 43 2.78 -15.02 -0.99
N PHE A 44 1.87 -15.98 -1.00
CA PHE A 44 0.44 -15.69 -1.15
C PHE A 44 -0.10 -14.88 0.02
N GLU A 45 0.31 -15.18 1.25
CA GLU A 45 -0.03 -14.38 2.44
C GLU A 45 0.40 -12.92 2.26
N THR A 46 1.64 -12.69 1.84
CA THR A 46 2.18 -11.34 1.62
C THR A 46 1.39 -10.57 0.55
N VAL A 47 1.09 -11.21 -0.58
CA VAL A 47 0.30 -10.60 -1.65
C VAL A 47 -1.12 -10.30 -1.19
N LEU A 48 -1.74 -11.25 -0.48
CA LEU A 48 -3.10 -11.10 0.05
C LEU A 48 -3.22 -9.91 1.00
N THR A 49 -2.24 -9.69 1.89
CA THR A 49 -2.23 -8.53 2.79
C THR A 49 -2.22 -7.20 2.01
N ILE A 50 -1.46 -7.12 0.91
CA ILE A 50 -1.37 -5.92 0.06
C ILE A 50 -2.68 -5.69 -0.70
N ASP A 51 -3.25 -6.75 -1.27
CA ASP A 51 -4.45 -6.67 -2.09
C ASP A 51 -5.68 -6.28 -1.25
N VAL A 52 -5.81 -6.84 -0.05
CA VAL A 52 -6.86 -6.45 0.91
C VAL A 52 -6.74 -4.98 1.28
N HIS A 53 -5.54 -4.51 1.63
CA HIS A 53 -5.30 -3.09 1.92
C HIS A 53 -5.65 -2.19 0.72
N THR A 54 -5.23 -2.59 -0.49
CA THR A 54 -5.52 -1.83 -1.72
C THR A 54 -7.01 -1.75 -2.00
N ARG A 55 -7.75 -2.85 -1.79
CA ARG A 55 -9.22 -2.85 -1.91
C ARG A 55 -9.85 -1.89 -0.92
N ASP A 56 -9.47 -1.97 0.36
CA ASP A 56 -10.03 -1.13 1.41
C ASP A 56 -9.80 0.35 1.14
N MET A 57 -8.62 0.70 0.60
CA MET A 57 -8.31 2.05 0.14
C MET A 57 -9.23 2.52 -0.99
N VAL A 58 -9.46 1.68 -2.00
CA VAL A 58 -10.34 2.05 -3.12
C VAL A 58 -11.79 2.17 -2.65
N ASP A 59 -12.25 1.32 -1.73
CA ASP A 59 -13.59 1.42 -1.15
C ASP A 59 -13.79 2.74 -0.39
N ILE A 60 -12.77 3.20 0.36
CA ILE A 60 -12.79 4.51 1.00
C ILE A 60 -12.92 5.63 -0.04
N LEU A 61 -12.13 5.59 -1.12
CA LEU A 61 -12.21 6.61 -2.18
C LEU A 61 -13.59 6.66 -2.86
N ILE A 62 -14.22 5.49 -3.08
CA ILE A 62 -15.56 5.40 -3.66
C ILE A 62 -16.60 5.96 -2.69
N ARG A 63 -16.54 5.58 -1.42
CA ARG A 63 -17.47 6.03 -0.38
C ARG A 63 -17.42 7.55 -0.21
N ASP A 64 -16.21 8.09 -0.19
CA ASP A 64 -15.97 9.52 0.03
C ASP A 64 -16.13 10.33 -1.28
N GLY A 65 -16.39 9.64 -2.41
CA GLY A 65 -16.80 10.25 -3.67
C GLY A 65 -15.67 10.94 -4.44
N ILE A 66 -14.42 10.56 -4.14
CA ILE A 66 -13.19 11.23 -4.58
C ILE A 66 -12.87 10.87 -6.02
N ASN A 67 -12.82 11.88 -6.89
CA ASN A 67 -12.51 11.70 -8.32
C ASN A 67 -11.25 12.45 -8.76
N GLU A 68 -10.63 13.20 -7.85
CA GLU A 68 -9.49 14.06 -8.16
C GLU A 68 -8.19 13.49 -7.60
N ARG A 69 -7.11 13.61 -8.39
CA ARG A 69 -5.77 13.19 -7.95
C ARG A 69 -5.20 14.04 -6.84
N HIS A 70 -5.65 15.29 -6.74
CA HIS A 70 -5.09 16.26 -5.79
C HIS A 70 -5.76 16.14 -4.42
N ASP A 71 -6.79 15.30 -4.28
CA ASP A 71 -7.44 15.05 -3.00
C ASP A 71 -6.45 14.43 -2.01
N PHE A 72 -6.48 14.94 -0.79
CA PHE A 72 -5.62 14.49 0.28
C PHE A 72 -5.77 12.99 0.54
N SER A 73 -6.98 12.43 0.43
CA SER A 73 -7.23 11.02 0.72
C SER A 73 -6.53 10.07 -0.26
N TRP A 74 -6.23 10.55 -1.48
CA TRP A 74 -5.39 9.83 -2.43
C TRP A 74 -3.90 10.17 -2.26
N GLN A 75 -3.58 11.43 -1.96
CA GLN A 75 -2.20 11.87 -1.79
C GLN A 75 -1.53 11.30 -0.53
N CYS A 76 -2.29 11.07 0.55
CA CYS A 76 -1.79 10.53 1.80
C CYS A 76 -1.43 9.04 1.73
N GLN A 77 -1.77 8.36 0.63
CA GLN A 77 -1.41 6.96 0.40
C GLN A 77 0.02 6.81 -0.06
N LEU A 78 0.72 5.80 0.45
CA LEU A 78 2.04 5.41 -0.01
C LEU A 78 1.91 4.73 -1.38
N ARG A 79 2.47 5.35 -2.43
CA ARG A 79 2.30 4.91 -3.82
C ARG A 79 3.65 4.66 -4.48
N PHE A 80 3.68 3.69 -5.37
CA PHE A 80 4.86 3.27 -6.10
C PHE A 80 4.70 3.61 -7.58
N TYR A 81 5.67 4.33 -8.14
CA TYR A 81 5.67 4.74 -9.54
C TYR A 81 6.97 4.33 -10.21
N TRP A 82 6.84 3.54 -11.27
CA TRP A 82 7.93 3.31 -12.20
C TRP A 82 8.05 4.51 -13.15
N LEU A 83 9.18 5.20 -13.15
CA LEU A 83 9.43 6.34 -14.02
C LEU A 83 10.34 5.91 -15.19
N SER A 84 9.74 5.64 -16.35
CA SER A 84 10.48 5.16 -17.54
C SER A 84 11.60 6.10 -18.03
N LYS A 85 11.57 7.39 -17.66
CA LYS A 85 12.64 8.33 -18.00
C LYS A 85 13.91 8.12 -17.18
N GLU A 86 13.73 7.76 -15.90
CA GLU A 86 14.80 7.56 -14.92
C GLU A 86 15.14 6.06 -14.79
N ASP A 87 14.34 5.19 -15.43
CA ASP A 87 14.38 3.73 -15.34
C ASP A 87 14.46 3.21 -13.89
N ASN A 88 13.72 3.88 -13.00
CA ASN A 88 13.81 3.67 -11.57
C ASN A 88 12.42 3.70 -10.91
N LEU A 89 12.30 3.02 -9.77
CA LEU A 89 11.11 2.97 -8.94
C LEU A 89 11.15 4.07 -7.88
N PHE A 90 10.09 4.86 -7.80
CA PHE A 90 9.94 5.92 -6.81
C PHE A 90 8.74 5.66 -5.91
N LEU A 91 8.93 5.91 -4.62
CA LEU A 91 7.85 6.04 -3.65
C LEU A 91 7.38 7.49 -3.60
N GLN A 92 6.07 7.69 -3.57
CA GLN A 92 5.47 9.01 -3.45
C GLN A 92 4.33 8.99 -2.43
N GLN A 93 4.43 9.87 -1.43
CA GLN A 93 3.41 10.09 -0.41
C GLN A 93 3.35 11.58 -0.09
N CYS A 94 2.17 12.18 -0.22
CA CYS A 94 1.97 13.63 -0.19
C CYS A 94 2.99 14.35 -1.09
N ASN A 95 3.83 15.20 -0.49
CA ASN A 95 4.86 15.98 -1.17
C ASN A 95 6.23 15.27 -1.18
N GLY A 96 6.37 14.15 -0.48
CA GLY A 96 7.60 13.37 -0.44
C GLY A 96 7.74 12.49 -1.68
N LYS A 97 8.92 12.54 -2.31
CA LYS A 97 9.37 11.62 -3.38
C LYS A 97 10.68 10.97 -2.91
N PHE A 98 10.72 9.63 -2.89
CA PHE A 98 11.88 8.86 -2.45
C PHE A 98 12.25 7.83 -3.50
N GLU A 99 13.55 7.61 -3.71
CA GLU A 99 14.05 6.51 -4.54
C GLU A 99 13.91 5.19 -3.79
N TYR A 100 13.54 4.13 -4.50
CA TYR A 100 13.50 2.80 -3.91
C TYR A 100 14.93 2.27 -3.68
N GLY A 101 15.22 1.73 -2.50
CA GLY A 101 16.57 1.31 -2.10
C GLY A 101 17.03 -0.04 -2.67
N TYR A 102 16.12 -0.84 -3.22
CA TYR A 102 16.41 -2.19 -3.76
C TYR A 102 17.07 -3.17 -2.78
N GLU A 103 16.83 -3.00 -1.48
CA GLU A 103 17.34 -3.93 -0.47
C GLU A 103 16.58 -5.28 -0.50
N TYR A 104 17.33 -6.38 -0.40
CA TYR A 104 16.75 -7.71 -0.39
C TYR A 104 16.22 -8.07 1.01
N MET A 105 14.90 -8.00 1.17
CA MET A 105 14.22 -8.28 2.44
C MET A 105 13.85 -9.76 2.66
N GLY A 106 14.04 -10.64 1.66
CA GLY A 106 13.61 -12.04 1.77
C GLY A 106 12.09 -12.24 1.89
N LEU A 107 11.67 -13.39 2.40
CA LEU A 107 10.25 -13.71 2.69
C LEU A 107 9.94 -13.48 4.17
N ASN A 108 10.25 -12.28 4.66
CA ASN A 108 9.79 -11.85 5.98
C ASN A 108 8.29 -11.58 5.91
N GLY A 109 7.52 -12.11 6.87
CA GLY A 109 6.08 -11.88 6.93
C GLY A 109 5.76 -10.38 6.95
N ARG A 110 4.72 -9.97 6.24
CA ARG A 110 4.35 -8.57 6.11
C ARG A 110 3.43 -8.13 7.24
N LEU A 111 3.61 -6.89 7.73
CA LEU A 111 2.71 -6.34 8.74
C LEU A 111 1.35 -6.03 8.10
N VAL A 112 0.26 -6.38 8.79
CA VAL A 112 -1.09 -5.99 8.33
C VAL A 112 -1.21 -4.47 8.36
N ILE A 113 -1.49 -3.89 7.19
CA ILE A 113 -1.58 -2.45 7.02
C ILE A 113 -2.97 -1.99 7.47
N THR A 114 -3.01 -1.33 8.62
CA THR A 114 -4.24 -0.74 9.18
C THR A 114 -4.22 0.79 9.02
N PRO A 115 -5.36 1.48 9.18
CA PRO A 115 -5.39 2.94 9.18
C PRO A 115 -4.46 3.60 10.21
N LEU A 116 -4.08 2.88 11.28
CA LEU A 116 -3.10 3.35 12.25
C LEU A 116 -1.67 3.25 11.69
N THR A 117 -1.34 2.11 11.07
CA THR A 117 -0.05 1.89 10.40
C THR A 117 0.17 2.90 9.27
N ASP A 118 -0.85 3.19 8.47
CA ASP A 118 -0.78 4.18 7.39
C ASP A 118 -0.43 5.58 7.90
N ARG A 119 -0.99 5.97 9.05
CA ARG A 119 -0.66 7.26 9.68
C ARG A 119 0.79 7.31 10.15
N ILE A 120 1.32 6.19 10.63
CA ILE A 120 2.74 6.09 10.98
C ILE A 120 3.58 6.28 9.71
N TYR A 121 3.25 5.60 8.61
CA TYR A 121 3.97 5.76 7.34
C TYR A 121 3.94 7.20 6.85
N LEU A 122 2.77 7.83 6.86
CA LEU A 122 2.61 9.24 6.49
C LEU A 122 3.47 10.17 7.35
N THR A 123 3.53 9.93 8.66
CA THR A 123 4.32 10.76 9.59
C THR A 123 5.82 10.57 9.34
N VAL A 124 6.26 9.33 9.13
CA VAL A 124 7.67 9.01 8.88
C VAL A 124 8.13 9.57 7.53
N THR A 125 7.38 9.35 6.45
CA THR A 125 7.74 9.87 5.12
C THR A 125 7.71 11.40 5.09
N GLN A 126 6.75 12.03 5.78
CA GLN A 126 6.72 13.49 5.87
C GLN A 126 7.92 14.03 6.65
N ALA A 127 8.30 13.42 7.77
CA ALA A 127 9.50 13.79 8.52
C ALA A 127 10.77 13.59 7.68
N LEU A 128 10.88 12.47 6.96
CA LEU A 128 12.00 12.16 6.08
C LEU A 128 12.13 13.18 4.94
N SER A 129 11.01 13.65 4.37
CA SER A 129 11.01 14.69 3.34
C SER A 129 11.56 16.04 3.84
N MET A 130 11.52 16.26 5.16
CA MET A 130 12.03 17.45 5.83
C MET A 130 13.42 17.24 6.46
N PHE A 131 14.06 16.09 6.20
CA PHE A 131 15.33 15.70 6.83
C PHE A 131 15.25 15.66 8.37
N LEU A 132 14.09 15.29 8.91
CA LEU A 132 13.84 15.13 10.35
C LEU A 132 13.73 13.66 10.73
N GLY A 133 14.10 13.34 11.98
CA GLY A 133 13.80 12.05 12.58
C GLY A 133 12.33 11.92 12.98
N CYS A 134 11.84 10.68 13.09
CA CYS A 134 10.50 10.39 13.61
C CYS A 134 10.62 9.60 14.92
N ALA A 135 9.86 10.01 15.95
CA ALA A 135 9.78 9.32 17.23
C ALA A 135 8.32 8.91 17.51
N PRO A 136 7.85 7.76 17.00
CA PRO A 136 6.51 7.28 17.33
C PRO A 136 6.44 6.89 18.81
N ALA A 137 5.47 7.45 19.53
CA ALA A 137 5.24 7.20 20.94
C ALA A 137 3.98 6.33 21.16
N GLY A 138 4.04 5.43 22.14
CA GLY A 138 2.90 4.57 22.52
C GLY A 138 3.32 3.41 23.42
N PRO A 139 2.36 2.72 24.08
CA PRO A 139 2.64 1.59 24.98
C PRO A 139 3.48 0.47 24.34
N ALA A 140 4.16 -0.34 25.14
CA ALA A 140 4.90 -1.49 24.62
C ALA A 140 3.96 -2.47 23.86
N GLY A 141 4.45 -3.07 22.78
CA GLY A 141 3.69 -4.04 21.98
C GLY A 141 2.70 -3.46 20.96
N THR A 142 2.65 -2.14 20.76
CA THR A 142 1.74 -1.50 19.79
C THR A 142 2.27 -1.44 18.35
N GLY A 143 3.22 -2.31 17.98
CA GLY A 143 3.69 -2.41 16.58
C GLY A 143 4.55 -1.23 16.07
N LYS A 144 5.08 -0.37 16.94
CA LYS A 144 5.83 0.84 16.53
C LYS A 144 7.10 0.50 15.77
N THR A 145 7.90 -0.41 16.32
CA THR A 145 9.18 -0.83 15.74
C THR A 145 8.95 -1.63 14.47
N GLU A 146 7.92 -2.49 14.48
CA GLU A 146 7.50 -3.31 13.35
C GLU A 146 7.01 -2.45 12.18
N SER A 147 6.26 -1.37 12.47
CA SER A 147 5.83 -0.41 11.45
C SER A 147 7.03 0.30 10.79
N ILE A 148 8.03 0.71 11.57
CA ILE A 148 9.24 1.32 10.99
C ILE A 148 10.00 0.30 10.13
N LYS A 149 10.08 -0.95 10.56
CA LYS A 149 10.76 -2.03 9.81
C LYS A 149 10.04 -2.41 8.52
N ASP A 150 8.71 -2.36 8.48
CA ASP A 150 7.94 -2.66 7.26
C ASP A 150 8.02 -1.54 6.22
N LEU A 151 8.28 -0.29 6.67
CA LEU A 151 8.47 0.86 5.80
C LEU A 151 9.89 0.95 5.20
N ALA A 152 10.89 0.49 5.95
CA ALA A 152 12.30 0.46 5.51
C ALA A 152 12.50 -0.60 4.41
#